data_AF-A0A1V2UJ15-F1
#
_entry.id   AF-A0A1V2UJ15-F1
#
_cell.length_a   1.000
_cell.length_b   1.000
_cell.length_c   1.000
_cell.angle_alpha   90.00
_cell.angle_beta   90.00
_cell.angle_gamma   90.00
#
_symmetry.space_group_name_H-M   'P 1'
#
loop_
_entity.id
_entity.type
_entity.pdbx_description
1 polymer ?
#
loop_
_entity_poly.entity_id
_entity_poly.type
_entity_poly.pdbx_seq_one_letter_code
_entity_poly.pdbx_strand_id
1 'polypeptide(L)' 'METTVRKIGNSVGAIFPKDISPEVGKIYTIIKIGETYVLKPKKEDIFKTPEAWAGFRDLITQEDKEWDEMNLEGEEL' A
#
# COMPACT_ATOMS: atom_id res chain seq x y z
N MET A 1 -8.43 20.79 -10.01
CA MET A 1 -7.05 20.81 -10.53
C MET A 1 -7.00 19.90 -11.74
N GLU A 2 -6.35 20.32 -12.81
CA GLU A 2 -6.36 19.62 -14.09
C GLU A 2 -4.93 19.52 -14.62
N THR A 3 -4.63 18.45 -15.37
CA THR A 3 -3.36 18.27 -16.05
C THR A 3 -3.62 17.66 -17.42
N THR A 4 -2.70 17.88 -18.36
CA THR A 4 -2.80 17.33 -19.71
C THR A 4 -1.82 16.19 -19.86
N VAL A 5 -2.31 15.07 -20.40
CA VAL A 5 -1.47 13.93 -20.78
C VAL A 5 -0.58 14.33 -21.96
N ARG A 6 0.72 14.04 -21.88
CA ARG A 6 1.73 14.43 -22.86
C ARG A 6 2.63 13.26 -23.22
N LYS A 7 3.24 13.33 -24.41
CA LYS A 7 4.30 12.40 -24.82
C LYS A 7 5.60 12.78 -24.11
N ILE A 8 6.21 11.82 -23.42
CA ILE A 8 7.47 11.97 -22.69
C ILE A 8 8.41 10.89 -23.22
N GLY A 9 9.35 11.28 -24.08
CA GLY A 9 10.19 10.33 -24.82
C GLY A 9 9.35 9.37 -25.66
N ASN A 10 9.54 8.07 -25.43
CA ASN A 10 8.78 7.00 -26.08
C ASN A 10 7.51 6.58 -25.31
N SER A 11 7.14 7.30 -24.26
CA SER A 11 6.02 6.99 -23.39
C SER A 11 4.98 8.12 -23.35
N VAL A 12 3.85 7.84 -22.73
CA VAL A 12 2.78 8.80 -22.46
C VAL A 12 2.65 8.96 -20.96
N GLY A 13 2.57 10.20 -20.46
CA GLY A 13 2.50 10.48 -19.03
C GLY A 13 1.76 11.76 -18.71
N ALA A 14 1.42 11.94 -17.44
CA ALA A 14 0.86 13.17 -16.89
C ALA A 14 1.88 13.78 -15.92
N ILE A 15 1.93 15.11 -15.87
CA ILE A 15 2.78 15.83 -14.93
C ILE A 15 1.91 16.24 -13.74
N PHE A 16 2.33 15.84 -12.54
CA PHE A 16 1.68 16.25 -11.30
C PHE A 16 1.97 17.73 -11.02
N PRO A 17 0.95 18.55 -10.78
CA PRO A 17 1.15 19.90 -10.26
C PRO A 17 1.86 19.85 -8.91
N LYS A 18 2.65 20.90 -8.60
CA LYS A 18 3.52 20.92 -7.42
C LYS A 18 2.78 20.63 -6.11
N ASP A 19 1.55 21.13 -5.97
CA ASP A 19 0.77 21.04 -4.73
C ASP A 19 0.33 19.61 -4.38
N ILE A 20 0.32 18.70 -5.37
CA ILE A 20 -0.05 17.29 -5.20
C ILE A 20 1.06 16.35 -5.65
N SER A 21 2.27 16.87 -5.85
CA SER A 21 3.37 16.08 -6.37
C SER A 21 3.74 14.97 -5.39
N PRO A 22 3.69 13.69 -5.80
CA PRO A 22 4.24 12.61 -5.00
C PRO A 22 5.76 12.80 -4.81
N GLU A 23 6.32 12.11 -3.81
CA GLU A 23 7.75 12.08 -3.58
C GLU A 23 8.51 11.55 -4.81
N VAL A 24 9.51 12.33 -5.25
CA VAL A 24 10.36 11.97 -6.39
C VAL A 24 11.13 10.69 -6.06
N GLY A 25 11.10 9.73 -6.99
CA GLY A 25 11.80 8.45 -6.85
C GLY A 25 10.98 7.32 -6.22
N LYS A 26 9.76 7.59 -5.74
CA LYS A 26 8.85 6.52 -5.28
C LYS A 26 8.19 5.81 -6.47
N ILE A 27 7.99 4.50 -6.32
CA ILE A 27 7.31 3.66 -7.31
C ILE A 27 5.82 3.59 -6.97
N TYR A 28 4.98 3.75 -7.98
CA TYR A 28 3.53 3.64 -7.85
C TYR A 28 3.01 2.54 -8.77
N THR A 29 2.04 1.79 -8.28
CA THR A 29 1.22 0.90 -9.09
C THR A 29 0.08 1.72 -9.68
N ILE A 30 -0.11 1.62 -11.00
CA ILE A 30 -1.22 2.27 -11.71
C ILE A 30 -2.30 1.23 -11.97
N ILE A 31 -3.51 1.49 -11.48
CA ILE A 31 -4.67 0.61 -11.67
C ILE A 31 -5.73 1.39 -12.44
N LYS A 32 -6.28 0.78 -13.50
CA LYS A 32 -7.38 1.38 -14.28
C LYS A 32 -8.71 0.79 -13.83
N ILE A 33 -9.66 1.65 -13.45
CA ILE A 33 -11.02 1.27 -13.05
C ILE A 33 -11.98 2.10 -13.89
N GLY A 34 -12.61 1.48 -14.90
CA GLY A 34 -13.41 2.20 -15.90
C GLY A 34 -12.57 3.25 -16.64
N GLU A 35 -12.96 4.52 -16.54
CA GLU A 35 -12.24 5.66 -17.10
C GLU A 35 -11.23 6.31 -16.14
N THR A 36 -11.17 5.81 -14.90
CA THR A 36 -10.33 6.39 -13.84
C THR A 36 -9.00 5.63 -13.71
N TYR A 37 -7.91 6.37 -13.55
CA TYR A 37 -6.62 5.81 -13.15
C TYR A 37 -6.36 6.12 -11.67
N VAL A 38 -6.07 5.07 -10.90
CA VAL A 38 -5.69 5.16 -9.49
C VAL A 38 -4.20 4.88 -9.37
N LEU A 39 -3.47 5.81 -8.76
CA LEU A 39 -2.06 5.63 -8.41
C LEU A 39 -1.96 5.26 -6.94
N LYS A 40 -1.41 4.08 -6.66
CA LYS A 40 -1.17 3.61 -5.29
C LYS A 40 0.34 3.49 -5.06
N PRO A 41 0.91 4.09 -4.01
CA PRO A 41 2.31 3.87 -3.67
C PRO A 41 2.57 2.37 -3.55
N LYS A 42 3.64 1.88 -4.19
CA LYS A 42 4.05 0.48 -4.07
C LYS A 42 4.63 0.30 -2.67
N LYS A 43 3.81 -0.24 -1.77
CA LYS A 43 4.28 -0.72 -0.46
C LYS A 43 5.04 -2.02 -0.69
N GLU A 44 6.14 -2.18 0.04
CA GLU A 44 6.81 -3.47 0.11
C GLU A 44 5.88 -4.48 0.76
N ASP A 45 5.90 -5.69 0.21
CA ASP A 45 5.22 -6.81 0.84
C ASP A 45 5.97 -7.16 2.12
N ILE A 46 5.34 -6.87 3.26
CA ILE A 46 5.93 -7.09 4.58
C ILE A 46 6.24 -8.57 4.81
N PHE A 47 5.56 -9.50 4.15
CA PHE A 47 5.80 -10.94 4.28
C PHE A 47 6.92 -11.44 3.37
N LYS A 48 7.43 -10.60 2.46
CA LYS A 48 8.50 -10.98 1.54
C LYS A 48 9.85 -11.18 2.24
N THR A 49 10.01 -10.63 3.43
CA THR A 49 11.27 -10.68 4.20
C THR A 49 11.03 -11.44 5.52
N PRO A 50 11.10 -12.78 5.53
CA PRO A 50 10.89 -13.56 6.75
C PRO A 50 11.85 -13.18 7.88
N GLU A 51 13.08 -12.74 7.59
CA GLU A 51 14.04 -12.35 8.63
C GLU A 51 13.59 -11.08 9.38
N ALA A 52 12.82 -10.20 8.74
CA ALA A 52 12.28 -9.01 9.39
C ALA A 52 11.25 -9.34 10.48
N TRP A 53 10.72 -10.57 10.48
CA TRP A 53 9.79 -11.08 11.49
C TRP A 53 10.47 -11.94 12.56
N ALA A 54 11.79 -12.13 12.50
CA ALA A 54 12.52 -12.88 13.51
C ALA A 54 12.39 -12.19 14.89
N GLY A 55 11.94 -12.94 15.89
CA GLY A 55 11.70 -12.42 17.24
C GLY A 55 10.41 -11.62 17.41
N PHE A 56 9.57 -11.46 16.37
CA PHE A 56 8.27 -10.79 16.49
C PHE A 56 7.39 -11.43 17.58
N ARG A 57 7.38 -12.77 17.63
CA ARG A 57 6.65 -13.54 18.66
C ARG A 57 7.18 -13.36 20.08
N ASP A 58 8.40 -12.85 20.25
CA ASP A 58 8.96 -12.56 21.57
C ASP A 58 8.58 -11.13 22.04
N LEU A 59 8.04 -10.31 21.13
CA LEU A 59 7.60 -8.93 21.39
C LEU A 59 6.09 -8.81 21.59
N ILE A 60 5.31 -9.86 21.31
CA ILE A 60 3.87 -9.87 21.54
C ILE A 60 3.59 -9.88 23.05
N THR A 61 2.61 -9.08 23.47
CA THR A 61 2.20 -8.99 24.87
C THR A 61 1.31 -10.17 25.27
N GLN A 62 1.01 -10.31 26.56
CA GLN A 62 0.06 -11.32 27.03
C GLN A 62 -1.34 -11.07 26.45
N GLU A 63 -1.74 -9.80 26.35
CA GLU A 63 -3.03 -9.41 25.74
C GLU A 63 -3.11 -9.86 24.28
N ASP A 64 -2.04 -9.67 23.50
CA ASP A 64 -2.00 -10.13 22.10
C ASP A 64 -2.19 -11.66 21.98
N LYS A 65 -1.64 -12.42 22.92
CA LYS A 65 -1.82 -13.88 22.97
C LYS A 65 -3.26 -14.26 23.34
N GLU A 66 -3.87 -13.53 24.26
CA GLU A 66 -5.26 -13.73 24.63
C GLU A 66 -6.18 -13.49 23.42
N TRP A 67 -5.93 -12.44 22.62
CA TRP A 67 -6.65 -12.20 21.36
C TRP A 67 -6.44 -13.29 20.30
N ASP A 68 -5.23 -13.85 20.18
CA ASP A 68 -4.94 -14.95 19.25
C ASP A 68 -5.65 -16.27 19.67
N GLU A 69 -5.81 -16.48 20.97
CA GLU A 69 -6.45 -17.68 21.55
C GLU A 69 -7.97 -17.55 21.72
N MET A 70 -8.51 -16.34 21.58
CA MET A 70 -9.95 -16.10 21.56
C MET A 70 -10.55 -16.74 20.30
N ASN A 71 -11.06 -17.96 20.47
CA ASN A 71 -12.08 -18.49 19.58
C ASN A 71 -13.28 -17.54 19.65
N LEU A 72 -13.73 -17.00 18.51
CA LEU A 72 -14.96 -16.22 18.41
C LEU A 72 -16.14 -17.12 18.80
N GLU A 73 -16.44 -17.22 20.09
CA GLU A 73 -17.70 -17.77 20.58
C GLU A 73 -18.77 -16.68 20.47
N GLY A 74 -19.23 -16.47 19.25
CA GLY A 74 -20.29 -15.54 18.93
C GLY A 74 -20.83 -15.81 17.54
N GLU A 75 -21.81 -16.70 17.43
CA GLU A 75 -22.83 -16.56 16.39
C GLU A 75 -23.58 -15.24 16.68
N GLU A 76 -23.06 -14.11 16.20
CA GLU A 76 -23.84 -12.89 16.13
C GLU A 76 -24.86 -13.04 14.98
N LEU A 77 -26.05 -13.52 15.36
CA LEU A 77 -27.29 -13.49 14.57
C LEU A 77 -27.81 -12.05 14.41
#